data_AF-A0A920EK49-F1
#
_entry.id   AF-A0A920EK49-F1
#
_cell.length_a   1.000
_cell.length_b   1.000
_cell.length_c   1.000
_cell.angle_alpha   90.00
_cell.angle_beta   90.00
_cell.angle_gamma   90.00
#
_symmetry.space_group_name_H-M   'P 1'
#
loop_
_entity.id
_entity.type
_entity.pdbx_description
1 polymer ?
#
loop_
_entity_poly.entity_id
_entity_poly.type
_entity_poly.pdbx_seq_one_letter_code
_entity_poly.pdbx_strand_id
1 'polypeptide(L)'
;MIERGLININLAVRDYWPEFGCNGKETITVKQLLNHTAGMFAFREGIPIDNWQDWNQYTRLLEAQSIYHEPGQSQAYHALTFGWLIGELIKRVDGRTVGEYFRDEVSQPLNIDFKIGLQSNDFGRCADTIMLSTLPSLNQLRPLKFVPDLFLSPIFKNIKKPSNKITYRRLLILQSL
;
A
#
# COMPACT_ATOMS: atom_id res chain seq x y z
N MET A 1 -11.55 17.30 4.23
CA MET A 1 -12.45 16.46 5.08
C MET A 1 -12.41 16.83 6.55
N ILE A 2 -11.23 16.82 7.20
CA ILE A 2 -11.09 17.17 8.64
C ILE A 2 -11.58 18.60 8.92
N GLU A 3 -11.11 19.58 8.13
CA GLU A 3 -11.56 20.97 8.22
C GLU A 3 -13.08 21.13 8.05
N ARG A 4 -13.69 20.29 7.20
CA ARG A 4 -15.14 20.23 6.97
C ARG A 4 -15.91 19.48 8.07
N GLY A 5 -15.22 18.99 9.10
CA GLY A 5 -15.82 18.23 10.22
C GLY A 5 -16.26 16.81 9.87
N LEU A 6 -15.99 16.32 8.65
CA LEU A 6 -16.41 14.98 8.20
C LEU A 6 -15.57 13.85 8.81
N ILE A 7 -14.31 14.16 9.14
CA ILE A 7 -13.38 13.22 9.78
C ILE A 7 -12.80 13.89 11.02
N ASN A 8 -13.02 13.29 12.17
CA ASN A 8 -12.34 13.62 13.42
C ASN A 8 -11.14 12.71 13.62
N ILE A 9 -9.93 13.31 13.70
CA ILE A 9 -8.67 12.57 13.83
C ILE A 9 -8.53 11.78 15.13
N ASN A 10 -9.28 12.15 16.17
CA ASN A 10 -9.23 11.52 17.49
C ASN A 10 -10.24 10.37 17.63
N LEU A 11 -11.18 10.23 16.69
CA LEU A 11 -12.11 9.10 16.68
C LEU A 11 -11.43 7.84 16.15
N ALA A 12 -11.98 6.69 16.55
CA ALA A 12 -11.51 5.41 16.08
C ALA A 12 -11.85 5.23 14.59
N VAL A 13 -10.97 4.58 13.84
CA VAL A 13 -11.20 4.29 12.42
C VAL A 13 -12.47 3.47 12.24
N ARG A 14 -12.75 2.56 13.19
CA ARG A 14 -13.97 1.73 13.18
C ARG A 14 -15.27 2.53 13.19
N ASP A 15 -15.24 3.77 13.67
CA ASP A 15 -16.43 4.62 13.73
C ASP A 15 -16.85 5.07 12.32
N TYR A 16 -15.93 5.02 11.35
CA TYR A 16 -16.20 5.25 9.92
C TYR A 16 -16.16 3.96 9.09
N TRP A 17 -15.41 2.96 9.57
CA TRP A 17 -15.13 1.71 8.88
C TRP A 17 -15.28 0.51 9.84
N PRO A 18 -16.51 0.07 10.14
CA PRO A 18 -16.78 -0.89 11.22
C PRO A 18 -16.00 -2.21 11.11
N GLU A 19 -15.82 -2.75 9.90
CA GLU A 19 -15.13 -4.00 9.64
C GLU A 19 -13.63 -3.94 9.99
N PHE A 20 -13.04 -2.73 10.00
CA PHE A 20 -11.68 -2.53 10.47
C PHE A 20 -11.55 -2.73 11.99
N GLY A 21 -12.62 -2.58 12.76
CA GLY A 21 -12.61 -2.58 14.23
C GLY A 21 -12.49 -3.96 14.89
N CYS A 22 -11.57 -4.81 14.43
CA CYS A 22 -11.32 -6.15 14.98
C CYS A 22 -9.83 -6.46 15.13
N ASN A 23 -9.47 -7.56 15.80
CA ASN A 23 -8.10 -8.09 15.86
C ASN A 23 -7.05 -7.09 16.39
N GLY A 24 -7.41 -6.34 17.43
CA GLY A 24 -6.53 -5.35 18.08
C GLY A 24 -6.59 -3.96 17.43
N LYS A 25 -7.53 -3.73 16.51
CA LYS A 25 -7.70 -2.46 15.78
C LYS A 25 -8.84 -1.59 16.32
N GLU A 26 -9.53 -2.05 17.37
CA GLU A 26 -10.75 -1.46 17.93
C GLU A 26 -10.57 0.00 18.37
N THR A 27 -9.37 0.35 18.84
CA THR A 27 -9.05 1.68 19.38
C THR A 27 -8.10 2.49 18.50
N ILE A 28 -7.76 1.97 17.31
CA ILE A 28 -6.89 2.72 16.38
C ILE A 28 -7.62 3.97 15.93
N THR A 29 -7.02 5.12 16.20
CA THR A 29 -7.53 6.43 15.78
C THR A 29 -7.14 6.76 14.34
N VAL A 30 -7.91 7.64 13.70
CA VAL A 30 -7.57 8.18 12.38
C VAL A 30 -6.18 8.85 12.39
N LYS A 31 -5.83 9.55 13.48
CA LYS A 31 -4.49 10.13 13.67
C LYS A 31 -3.37 9.08 13.60
N GLN A 32 -3.59 7.91 14.19
CA GLN A 32 -2.60 6.82 14.20
C GLN A 32 -2.40 6.19 12.82
N LEU A 33 -3.44 6.14 11.98
CA LEU A 33 -3.28 5.78 10.57
C LEU A 33 -2.44 6.82 9.83
N LEU A 34 -2.80 8.11 9.97
CA LEU A 34 -2.15 9.22 9.25
C LEU A 34 -0.67 9.39 9.59
N ASN A 35 -0.27 9.16 10.84
CA ASN A 35 1.10 9.34 11.30
C ASN A 35 1.92 8.05 11.34
N HIS A 36 1.42 6.97 10.74
CA HIS A 36 2.10 5.68 10.63
C HIS A 36 2.37 4.96 11.96
N THR A 37 1.52 5.15 12.97
CA THR A 37 1.64 4.48 14.28
C THR A 37 0.56 3.44 14.54
N ALA A 38 -0.26 3.08 13.56
CA ALA A 38 -1.34 2.10 13.69
C ALA A 38 -0.90 0.62 13.73
N GLY A 39 0.38 0.32 13.47
CA GLY A 39 0.86 -1.07 13.42
C GLY A 39 0.38 -1.87 12.20
N MET A 40 0.01 -1.20 11.10
CA MET A 40 -0.60 -1.80 9.89
C MET A 40 0.26 -1.61 8.64
N PHE A 41 1.58 -1.56 8.78
CA PHE A 41 2.52 -1.14 7.74
C PHE A 41 2.75 -2.18 6.62
N ALA A 42 2.30 -3.43 6.81
CA ALA A 42 2.44 -4.52 5.86
C ALA A 42 1.22 -5.45 5.88
N PHE A 43 1.18 -6.39 4.93
CA PHE A 43 0.22 -7.50 4.92
C PHE A 43 0.80 -8.69 5.69
N ARG A 44 0.06 -9.20 6.68
CA ARG A 44 0.48 -10.30 7.56
C ARG A 44 0.91 -11.57 6.81
N GLU A 45 0.11 -11.97 5.82
CA GLU A 45 0.35 -13.17 5.00
C GLU A 45 1.24 -12.89 3.77
N GLY A 46 1.93 -11.75 3.75
CA GLY A 46 2.66 -11.26 2.59
C GLY A 46 1.77 -10.48 1.61
N ILE A 47 2.42 -9.82 0.65
CA ILE A 47 1.73 -9.00 -0.34
C ILE A 47 0.95 -9.95 -1.27
N PRO A 48 -0.37 -9.76 -1.45
CA PRO A 48 -1.14 -10.51 -2.43
C PRO A 48 -0.48 -10.39 -3.81
N ILE A 49 -0.22 -11.52 -4.46
CA ILE A 49 0.43 -11.59 -5.79
C ILE A 49 -0.61 -11.32 -6.92
N ASP A 50 -1.87 -11.12 -6.54
CA ASP A 50 -3.01 -10.99 -7.44
C ASP A 50 -3.12 -9.60 -8.06
N ASN A 51 -4.28 -9.33 -8.68
CA ASN A 51 -4.57 -8.05 -9.32
C ASN A 51 -4.60 -6.91 -8.29
N TRP A 52 -3.53 -6.14 -8.21
CA TRP A 52 -3.41 -4.93 -7.37
C TRP A 52 -4.50 -3.87 -7.59
N GLN A 53 -5.27 -3.97 -8.68
CA GLN A 53 -6.43 -3.12 -8.95
C GLN A 53 -7.70 -3.58 -8.22
N ASP A 54 -7.73 -4.79 -7.66
CA ASP A 54 -8.86 -5.26 -6.85
C ASP A 54 -8.82 -4.59 -5.46
N TRP A 55 -9.32 -3.37 -5.40
CA TRP A 55 -9.37 -2.59 -4.18
C TRP A 55 -9.99 -3.35 -2.99
N ASN A 56 -11.09 -4.06 -3.24
CA ASN A 56 -11.85 -4.76 -2.22
C ASN A 56 -11.09 -5.95 -1.66
N GLN A 57 -10.31 -6.66 -2.50
CA GLN A 57 -9.45 -7.73 -2.02
C GLN A 57 -8.45 -7.21 -0.99
N TYR A 58 -7.73 -6.13 -1.33
CA TYR A 58 -6.67 -5.60 -0.46
C TYR A 58 -7.24 -4.96 0.81
N THR A 59 -8.36 -4.24 0.75
CA THR A 59 -9.00 -3.68 1.95
C THR A 59 -9.53 -4.76 2.87
N ARG A 60 -10.18 -5.82 2.35
CA ARG A 60 -10.66 -6.96 3.17
C ARG A 60 -9.53 -7.68 3.90
N LEU A 61 -8.36 -7.82 3.27
CA LEU A 61 -7.20 -8.38 3.93
C LEU A 61 -6.72 -7.49 5.09
N LEU A 62 -6.73 -6.17 4.91
CA LEU A 62 -6.37 -5.21 5.95
C LEU A 62 -7.41 -5.14 7.09
N GLU A 63 -8.70 -5.29 6.77
CA GLU A 63 -9.79 -5.41 7.76
C GLU A 63 -9.55 -6.64 8.64
N ALA A 64 -9.30 -7.79 8.03
CA ALA A 64 -9.22 -9.06 8.74
C ALA A 64 -7.91 -9.27 9.50
N GLN A 65 -6.80 -8.64 9.13
CA GLN A 65 -5.51 -8.91 9.76
C GLN A 65 -5.35 -8.29 11.16
N SER A 66 -4.46 -8.85 11.98
CA SER A 66 -4.07 -8.29 13.28
C SER A 66 -2.92 -7.27 13.18
N ILE A 67 -2.87 -6.33 14.12
CA ILE A 67 -1.81 -5.31 14.25
C ILE A 67 -0.44 -5.94 14.46
N TYR A 68 0.63 -5.40 13.85
CA TYR A 68 2.00 -5.88 14.09
C TYR A 68 2.54 -5.49 15.47
N HIS A 69 2.15 -4.33 15.97
CA HIS A 69 2.55 -3.80 17.27
C HIS A 69 1.46 -2.86 17.79
N GLU A 70 1.52 -2.58 19.09
CA GLU A 70 0.54 -1.75 19.78
C GLU A 70 0.41 -0.35 19.15
N PRO A 71 -0.82 0.13 18.85
CA PRO A 71 -1.02 1.42 18.22
C PRO A 71 -0.43 2.57 19.05
N GLY A 72 0.35 3.44 18.42
CA GLY A 72 1.02 4.57 19.08
C GLY A 72 2.37 4.23 19.73
N GLN A 73 2.75 2.96 19.85
CA GLN A 73 4.01 2.55 20.49
C GLN A 73 5.24 2.91 19.64
N SER A 74 5.15 2.74 18.32
CA SER A 74 6.22 3.05 17.40
C SER A 74 5.69 3.47 16.03
N GLN A 75 6.50 4.21 15.29
CA GLN A 75 6.21 4.59 13.91
C GLN A 75 6.85 3.59 12.96
N ALA A 76 6.03 3.01 12.08
CA ALA A 76 6.49 2.16 10.99
C ALA A 76 5.83 2.65 9.69
N TYR A 77 6.63 3.15 8.76
CA TYR A 77 6.12 3.75 7.53
C TYR A 77 5.26 2.74 6.75
N HIS A 78 4.01 3.10 6.48
CA HIS A 78 3.04 2.25 5.77
C HIS A 78 3.25 2.34 4.26
N ALA A 79 4.48 2.11 3.79
CA ALA A 79 4.90 2.35 2.40
C ALA A 79 3.97 1.72 1.36
N LEU A 80 3.43 0.54 1.70
CA LEU A 80 2.51 -0.19 0.84
C LEU A 80 1.05 0.06 1.24
N THR A 81 0.71 -0.15 2.51
CA THR A 81 -0.69 -0.25 2.95
C THR A 81 -1.40 1.11 3.08
N PHE A 82 -0.66 2.22 3.15
CA PHE A 82 -1.22 3.55 3.42
C PHE A 82 -2.28 3.97 2.42
N GLY A 83 -2.04 3.70 1.12
CA GLY A 83 -2.97 4.07 0.05
C GLY A 83 -4.35 3.44 0.23
N TRP A 84 -4.40 2.15 0.55
CA TRP A 84 -5.66 1.44 0.82
C TRP A 84 -6.30 1.88 2.13
N LEU A 85 -5.52 2.01 3.21
CA LEU A 85 -6.04 2.39 4.54
C LEU A 85 -6.71 3.77 4.52
N ILE A 86 -6.03 4.77 3.95
CA ILE A 86 -6.58 6.13 3.87
C ILE A 86 -7.61 6.25 2.76
N GLY A 87 -7.38 5.62 1.62
CA GLY A 87 -8.33 5.64 0.51
C GLY A 87 -9.67 5.02 0.88
N GLU A 88 -9.68 3.94 1.65
CA GLU A 88 -10.92 3.29 2.08
C GLU A 88 -11.63 4.16 3.10
N LEU A 89 -10.91 4.76 4.05
CA LEU A 89 -11.50 5.74 4.98
C LEU A 89 -12.17 6.91 4.23
N ILE A 90 -11.50 7.49 3.22
CA ILE A 90 -12.09 8.54 2.38
C ILE A 90 -13.35 8.03 1.69
N LYS A 91 -13.29 6.84 1.08
CA LYS A 91 -14.42 6.24 0.37
C LYS A 91 -15.61 5.95 1.28
N ARG A 92 -15.39 5.48 2.51
CA ARG A 92 -16.46 5.25 3.50
C ARG A 92 -17.17 6.54 3.91
N VAL A 93 -16.43 7.64 4.03
CA VAL A 93 -16.97 8.91 4.52
C VAL A 93 -17.59 9.74 3.39
N ASP A 94 -17.00 9.73 2.19
CA ASP A 94 -17.40 10.59 1.07
C ASP A 94 -18.19 9.84 -0.02
N GLY A 95 -17.97 8.53 -0.17
CA GLY A 95 -18.61 7.68 -1.18
C GLY A 95 -17.82 7.56 -2.49
N ARG A 96 -17.01 8.57 -2.85
CA ARG A 96 -16.13 8.52 -4.03
C ARG A 96 -14.83 7.78 -3.76
N THR A 97 -14.16 7.33 -4.81
CA THR A 97 -12.78 6.83 -4.70
C THR A 97 -11.81 7.97 -4.32
N VAL A 98 -10.65 7.63 -3.78
CA VAL A 98 -9.60 8.63 -3.46
C VAL A 98 -9.17 9.44 -4.70
N GLY A 99 -9.20 8.82 -5.88
CA GLY A 99 -8.87 9.47 -7.15
C GLY A 99 -9.89 10.51 -7.57
N GLU A 100 -11.17 10.16 -7.50
CA GLU A 100 -12.27 11.09 -7.78
C GLU A 100 -12.33 12.22 -6.75
N TYR A 101 -12.21 11.91 -5.46
CA TYR A 101 -12.17 12.92 -4.41
C TYR A 101 -11.02 13.91 -4.63
N PHE A 102 -9.80 13.41 -4.88
CA PHE A 102 -8.64 14.26 -5.12
C PHE A 102 -8.82 15.13 -6.38
N ARG A 103 -9.36 14.56 -7.46
CA ARG A 103 -9.64 15.29 -8.70
C ARG A 103 -10.57 16.47 -8.45
N ASP A 104 -11.72 16.21 -7.83
CA ASP A 104 -12.78 17.20 -7.70
C ASP A 104 -12.50 18.25 -6.62
N GLU A 105 -11.86 17.85 -5.52
CA GLU A 105 -11.67 18.71 -4.34
C GLU A 105 -10.30 19.38 -4.29
N VAL A 106 -9.31 18.91 -5.07
CA VAL A 106 -7.94 19.41 -5.01
C VAL A 106 -7.40 19.78 -6.39
N SER A 107 -7.27 18.83 -7.31
CA SER A 107 -6.52 19.10 -8.54
C SER A 107 -7.26 19.99 -9.53
N GLN A 108 -8.58 19.81 -9.71
CA GLN A 108 -9.36 20.69 -10.59
C GLN A 108 -9.49 22.12 -10.04
N PRO A 109 -9.88 22.35 -8.76
CA PRO A 109 -9.99 23.72 -8.24
C PRO A 109 -8.69 24.50 -8.25
N LEU A 110 -7.55 23.79 -8.12
CA LEU A 110 -6.21 24.38 -8.09
C LEU A 110 -5.50 24.35 -9.44
N ASN A 111 -6.14 23.82 -10.50
CA ASN A 111 -5.56 23.64 -11.83
C ASN A 111 -4.20 22.90 -11.81
N ILE A 112 -4.13 21.80 -11.07
CA ILE A 112 -2.93 20.96 -10.91
C ILE A 112 -3.00 19.78 -11.88
N ASP A 113 -1.96 19.60 -12.68
CA ASP A 113 -1.80 18.46 -13.59
C ASP A 113 -1.25 17.23 -12.84
N PHE A 114 -2.05 16.73 -11.90
CA PHE A 114 -1.77 15.53 -11.11
C PHE A 114 -3.04 14.69 -11.00
N LYS A 115 -2.90 13.37 -11.14
CA LYS A 115 -4.02 12.43 -11.12
C LYS A 115 -3.71 11.27 -10.19
N ILE A 116 -4.74 10.74 -9.55
CA ILE A 116 -4.75 9.44 -8.89
C ILE A 116 -5.80 8.61 -9.63
N GLY A 117 -5.37 7.58 -10.35
CA GLY A 117 -6.15 6.83 -11.34
C GLY A 117 -6.01 7.46 -12.72
N LEU A 118 -5.13 6.91 -13.56
CA LEU A 118 -4.94 7.37 -14.94
C LEU A 118 -5.92 6.67 -15.89
N GLN A 119 -6.45 7.42 -16.84
CA GLN A 119 -7.26 6.90 -17.94
C GLN A 119 -6.39 6.59 -19.16
N SER A 120 -6.91 5.82 -20.12
CA SER A 120 -6.12 5.39 -21.29
C SER A 120 -5.58 6.54 -22.13
N ASN A 121 -6.28 7.68 -22.16
CA ASN A 121 -5.85 8.90 -22.85
C ASN A 121 -4.66 9.60 -22.15
N ASP A 122 -4.39 9.33 -20.88
CA ASP A 122 -3.28 9.92 -20.12
C ASP A 122 -1.94 9.25 -20.43
N PHE A 123 -1.96 8.01 -20.92
CA PHE A 123 -0.75 7.20 -21.07
C PHE A 123 0.24 7.80 -22.08
N GLY A 124 -0.24 8.53 -23.08
CA GLY A 124 0.63 9.20 -24.06
C GLY A 124 1.51 10.31 -23.46
N ARG A 125 1.18 10.80 -22.26
CA ARG A 125 1.96 11.82 -21.54
C ARG A 125 2.79 11.25 -20.39
N CYS A 126 2.71 9.94 -20.13
CA CYS A 126 3.48 9.30 -19.06
C CYS A 126 4.89 8.99 -19.57
N ALA A 127 5.91 9.47 -18.87
CA ALA A 127 7.28 9.05 -19.13
C ALA A 127 7.53 7.63 -18.61
N ASP A 128 8.41 6.91 -19.28
CA ASP A 128 8.85 5.59 -18.81
C ASP A 128 9.70 5.74 -17.54
N THR A 129 9.37 4.94 -16.52
CA THR A 129 10.22 4.83 -15.34
C THR A 129 11.41 3.92 -15.66
N ILE A 130 12.60 4.51 -15.71
CA ILE A 130 13.84 3.76 -15.92
C ILE A 130 14.32 3.24 -14.56
N MET A 131 14.25 1.92 -14.37
CA MET A 131 14.93 1.28 -13.25
C MET A 131 16.45 1.38 -13.47
N LEU A 132 17.14 2.04 -12.55
CA LEU A 132 18.59 2.12 -12.56
C LEU A 132 19.16 0.70 -12.39
N SER A 133 19.60 0.09 -13.49
CA SER A 133 20.14 -1.27 -13.54
C SER A 133 21.52 -1.41 -12.87
N THR A 134 22.05 -0.32 -12.29
CA THR A 134 23.40 -0.24 -11.72
C THR A 134 23.52 -0.68 -10.27
N LEU A 135 22.44 -1.14 -9.62
CA LEU A 135 22.63 -2.09 -8.51
C LEU A 135 23.18 -3.36 -9.14
N PRO A 136 24.38 -3.86 -8.77
CA PRO A 136 24.89 -5.11 -9.30
C PRO A 136 23.82 -6.17 -9.07
N SER A 137 23.15 -6.51 -10.18
CA SER A 137 21.95 -7.34 -10.15
C SER A 137 22.24 -8.61 -9.34
N LEU A 138 21.21 -9.17 -8.71
CA LEU A 138 21.23 -10.52 -8.16
C LEU A 138 21.75 -11.58 -9.18
N ASN A 139 22.02 -11.21 -10.44
CA ASN A 139 22.81 -12.01 -11.38
C ASN A 139 24.23 -12.31 -10.90
N GLN A 140 24.88 -11.47 -10.09
CA GLN A 140 26.17 -11.83 -9.48
C GLN A 140 26.04 -12.98 -8.48
N LEU A 141 24.84 -13.21 -7.95
CA LEU A 141 24.50 -14.35 -7.07
C LEU A 141 23.86 -15.53 -7.84
N ARG A 142 23.69 -15.47 -9.17
CA ARG A 142 23.27 -16.64 -9.98
C ARG A 142 24.09 -17.91 -9.72
N PRO A 143 25.43 -17.85 -9.54
CA PRO A 143 26.22 -19.04 -9.27
C PRO A 143 25.76 -19.80 -8.01
N LEU A 144 25.20 -19.10 -7.00
CA LEU A 144 24.71 -19.75 -5.77
C LEU A 144 23.57 -20.73 -6.02
N LYS A 145 22.82 -20.63 -7.12
CA LYS A 145 21.80 -21.62 -7.48
C LYS A 145 22.39 -23.02 -7.70
N PHE A 146 23.66 -23.10 -8.12
CA PHE A 146 24.36 -24.34 -8.40
C PHE A 146 25.20 -24.86 -7.23
N VAL A 147 25.38 -24.06 -6.16
CA VAL A 147 26.12 -24.47 -4.95
C VAL A 147 25.23 -25.35 -4.08
N PRO A 148 25.60 -26.59 -3.71
CA PRO A 148 24.78 -27.45 -2.83
C PRO A 148 24.47 -26.78 -1.48
N ASP A 149 23.28 -27.03 -0.93
CA ASP A 149 22.78 -26.35 0.30
C ASP A 149 23.67 -26.57 1.53
N LEU A 150 24.46 -27.64 1.52
CA LEU A 150 25.43 -27.96 2.57
C LEU A 150 26.53 -26.90 2.71
N PHE A 151 26.83 -26.15 1.65
CA PHE A 151 27.89 -25.13 1.59
C PHE A 151 27.34 -23.70 1.71
N LEU A 152 26.03 -23.52 1.88
CA LEU A 152 25.39 -22.20 1.97
C LEU A 152 25.12 -21.81 3.43
N SER A 153 25.43 -20.57 3.79
CA SER A 153 25.00 -20.02 5.09
C SER A 153 23.46 -19.89 5.15
N PRO A 154 22.86 -19.83 6.35
CA PRO A 154 21.40 -19.73 6.52
C PRO A 154 20.75 -18.60 5.71
N ILE A 155 21.47 -17.48 5.54
CA ILE A 155 21.02 -16.29 4.80
C ILE A 155 20.85 -16.60 3.30
N PHE A 156 21.74 -17.43 2.73
CA PHE A 156 21.73 -17.75 1.29
C PHE A 156 20.79 -18.91 0.92
N LYS A 157 20.42 -19.77 1.89
CA LYS A 157 19.43 -20.84 1.69
C LYS A 157 18.05 -20.27 1.30
N ASN A 158 17.69 -19.10 1.82
CA ASN A 158 16.42 -18.44 1.48
C ASN A 158 16.39 -17.87 0.05
N ILE A 159 17.54 -17.60 -0.57
CA ILE A 159 17.65 -17.04 -1.93
C ILE A 159 17.36 -18.10 -3.01
N LYS A 160 17.53 -19.39 -2.68
CA LYS A 160 17.24 -20.51 -3.59
C LYS A 160 15.75 -20.83 -3.77
N LYS A 161 14.89 -20.38 -2.85
CA LYS A 161 13.44 -20.58 -3.01
C LYS A 161 12.99 -19.86 -4.28
N PRO A 162 12.27 -20.52 -5.21
CA PRO A 162 11.82 -19.87 -6.43
C PRO A 162 10.87 -18.74 -6.05
N SER A 163 11.33 -17.48 -6.19
CA SER A 163 10.39 -16.37 -6.30
C SER A 163 9.70 -16.53 -7.65
N ASN A 164 8.39 -16.78 -7.62
CA ASN A 164 7.57 -16.67 -8.81
C ASN A 164 7.88 -15.31 -9.45
N LYS A 165 8.20 -15.34 -10.73
CA LYS A 165 8.63 -14.19 -11.53
C LYS A 165 7.70 -13.01 -11.30
N ILE A 166 8.12 -12.04 -10.50
CA ILE A 166 7.53 -10.71 -10.50
C ILE A 166 8.10 -10.03 -11.74
N THR A 167 7.36 -10.09 -12.86
CA THR A 167 7.61 -9.22 -13.99
C THR A 167 7.24 -7.80 -13.55
N TYR A 168 8.24 -7.04 -13.10
CA TYR A 168 8.11 -5.60 -12.84
C TYR A 168 7.94 -4.85 -14.18
N ARG A 169 6.77 -4.96 -14.80
CA ARG A 169 6.30 -4.03 -15.83
C ARG A 169 5.28 -3.14 -15.14
N ARG A 170 5.68 -1.88 -14.86
CA ARG A 170 4.95 -0.83 -14.12
C ARG A 170 5.03 -0.94 -12.60
N LEU A 171 6.22 -0.69 -12.06
CA LEU A 171 6.34 -0.24 -10.68
C LEU A 171 6.42 1.28 -10.68
N LEU A 172 5.27 1.90 -10.37
CA LEU A 172 5.00 3.30 -9.97
C LEU A 172 3.80 3.86 -10.76
N ILE A 173 2.70 4.05 -10.01
CA ILE A 173 1.63 5.00 -10.28
C ILE A 173 0.64 4.58 -11.39
N LEU A 174 -0.52 4.07 -10.91
CA LEU A 174 -1.87 4.25 -11.45
C LEU A 174 -2.29 3.51 -12.72
N GLN A 175 -3.15 2.51 -12.53
CA GLN A 175 -4.21 2.16 -13.47
C GLN A 175 -5.48 1.80 -12.69
N SER A 176 -6.56 2.52 -13.03
CA SER A 176 -7.96 2.20 -12.77
C SER A 176 -8.40 2.07 -11.30
N LEU A 177 -8.79 3.21 -10.70
CA LEU A 177 -9.89 3.28 -9.74
C LEU A 177 -11.16 3.64 -10.49
#